data_AF-A0A914NWF4-F1
#
_entry.id   AF-A0A914NWF4-F1
#
_cell.length_a   1.000
_cell.length_b   1.000
_cell.length_c   1.000
_cell.angle_alpha   90.00
_cell.angle_beta   90.00
_cell.angle_gamma   90.00
#
_symmetry.space_group_name_H-M   'P 1'
#
loop_
_entity.id
_entity.type
_entity.pdbx_description
1 polymer ?
#
loop_
_entity_poly.entity_id
_entity_poly.type
_entity_poly.pdbx_seq_one_letter_code
_entity_poly.pdbx_strand_id
1 'polypeptide(L)'
;MFNGILSLQNKEKLSHDGYIYVMDKPSADGEKIFWRCDTRKTTECKGRIHTTADEERSFLRMVTAHSCSGLGDPARVGVQKVDLNYIIFSEFLFQVMSVIRQRGASTMEKPAQIRAAAVQNL
;
A
#
# COMPACT_ATOMS: atom_id res chain seq x y z
N MET A 1 -17.30 2.83 2.07
CA MET A 1 -16.28 1.78 1.87
C MET A 1 -14.94 2.48 1.68
N PHE A 2 -14.04 2.37 2.66
CA PHE A 2 -12.72 3.01 2.66
C PHE A 2 -11.74 2.14 1.88
N ASN A 3 -10.92 2.75 1.03
CA ASN A 3 -9.87 2.06 0.28
C ASN A 3 -8.60 2.89 0.40
N GLY A 4 -7.60 2.35 1.11
CA GLY A 4 -6.23 2.89 1.11
C GLY A 4 -5.59 2.70 -0.27
N ILE A 5 -4.86 3.70 -0.75
CA ILE A 5 -4.24 3.75 -2.09
C ILE A 5 -2.75 4.04 -1.91
N LEU A 6 -1.85 3.21 -2.40
CA LEU A 6 -0.41 3.51 -2.41
C LEU A 6 -0.07 4.08 -3.80
N SER A 7 0.53 5.28 -3.84
CA SER A 7 0.93 5.93 -5.09
C SER A 7 2.40 5.64 -5.42
N LEU A 8 2.75 5.59 -6.71
CA LEU A 8 4.11 5.47 -7.27
C LEU A 8 5.17 6.42 -6.65
N GLN A 9 4.77 7.49 -5.96
CA GLN A 9 5.66 8.39 -5.22
C GLN A 9 5.87 8.01 -3.74
N ASN A 10 5.56 6.77 -3.36
CA ASN A 10 5.71 6.23 -2.01
C ASN A 10 4.95 7.02 -0.92
N LYS A 11 3.84 7.67 -1.31
CA LYS A 11 2.95 8.37 -0.37
C LYS A 11 1.61 7.70 -0.37
N GLU A 12 1.19 7.28 0.82
CA GLU A 12 -0.13 6.73 1.05
C GLU A 12 -1.19 7.79 0.68
N LYS A 13 -2.21 7.31 -0.01
CA LYS A 13 -3.39 8.02 -0.47
C LYS A 13 -4.63 7.34 0.09
N LEU A 14 -5.70 8.10 0.16
CA LEU A 14 -6.99 7.63 0.64
C LEU A 14 -8.08 8.20 -0.24
N SER A 15 -9.05 7.37 -0.60
CA SER A 15 -10.26 7.84 -1.27
C SER A 15 -11.42 7.91 -0.29
N HIS A 16 -12.11 9.06 -0.25
CA HIS A 16 -13.29 9.26 0.60
C HIS A 16 -14.19 10.36 0.01
N ASP A 17 -15.50 10.08 -0.08
CA ASP A 17 -16.54 10.99 -0.58
C ASP A 17 -16.22 11.65 -1.93
N GLY A 18 -15.67 10.89 -2.87
CA GLY A 18 -15.34 11.40 -4.21
C GLY A 18 -14.08 12.27 -4.26
N TYR A 19 -13.34 12.39 -3.15
CA TYR A 19 -12.06 13.09 -3.10
C TYR A 19 -10.91 12.10 -2.86
N ILE A 20 -9.72 12.53 -3.27
CA ILE A 20 -8.47 11.83 -3.03
C ILE A 20 -7.63 12.66 -2.09
N TYR A 21 -7.09 11.98 -1.08
CA TYR A 21 -6.21 12.57 -0.10
C TYR A 21 -4.85 11.90 -0.15
N VAL A 22 -3.81 12.63 0.26
CA VAL A 22 -2.47 12.13 0.52
C VAL A 22 -2.18 12.25 2.01
N MET A 23 -1.44 11.29 2.57
CA MET A 23 -1.01 11.34 3.96
C MET A 23 -0.15 12.60 4.19
N ASP A 24 -0.48 13.33 5.25
CA ASP A 24 0.28 14.48 5.74
C ASP A 24 1.25 14.02 6.83
N LYS A 25 0.72 13.51 7.95
CA LYS A 25 1.46 12.95 9.08
C LYS A 25 0.54 12.17 10.03
N PRO A 26 1.07 11.24 10.85
CA PRO A 26 0.35 10.69 11.99
C PRO A 26 0.21 11.72 13.14
N SER A 27 -0.73 11.47 14.05
CA SER A 27 -0.86 12.18 15.33
C SER A 27 0.34 11.87 16.23
N ALA A 28 0.59 12.74 17.21
CA ALA A 28 1.65 12.53 18.21
C ALA A 28 1.45 11.22 18.98
N ASP A 29 0.21 10.88 19.30
CA ASP A 29 -0.17 9.66 20.00
C ASP A 29 -0.24 8.42 19.07
N GLY A 30 -0.02 8.60 17.77
CA GLY A 30 -0.07 7.51 16.78
C GLY A 30 -1.48 7.00 16.44
N GLU A 31 -2.53 7.43 17.13
CA GLU A 31 -3.90 6.88 16.94
C GLU A 31 -4.63 7.38 15.70
N LYS A 32 -4.18 8.50 15.11
CA LYS A 32 -4.86 9.18 14.01
C LYS A 32 -3.91 9.52 12.90
N ILE A 33 -4.43 9.64 11.68
CA ILE A 33 -3.67 10.07 10.52
C ILE A 33 -4.32 11.31 9.93
N PHE A 34 -3.49 12.30 9.66
CA PHE A 34 -3.91 13.55 9.06
C PHE A 34 -3.70 13.49 7.56
N TRP A 35 -4.76 13.82 6.83
CA TRP A 35 -4.80 13.74 5.39
C TRP A 35 -5.09 15.11 4.79
N ARG A 36 -4.54 15.36 3.60
CA ARG A 36 -4.77 16.59 2.83
C ARG A 36 -5.18 16.24 1.40
N CYS A 37 -5.97 17.10 0.77
CA CYS A 37 -6.38 16.94 -0.62
C CYS A 37 -5.16 16.76 -1.56
N ASP A 38 -5.25 15.82 -2.50
CA ASP A 38 -4.18 15.56 -3.48
C ASP A 38 -3.96 16.72 -4.45
N THR A 39 -5.03 17.46 -4.76
CA THR A 39 -5.00 18.63 -5.66
C THR A 39 -4.52 19.91 -5.00
N ARG A 40 -4.10 19.90 -3.72
CA ARG A 40 -3.64 21.12 -3.02
C ARG A 40 -2.60 21.92 -3.82
N LYS A 41 -1.72 21.25 -4.57
CA LYS A 41 -0.69 21.92 -5.38
C LYS A 41 -1.25 22.61 -6.63
N THR A 42 -2.36 22.13 -7.18
CA THR A 42 -2.93 22.62 -8.44
C THR A 42 -4.10 23.56 -8.23
N THR A 43 -4.91 23.33 -7.20
CA THR A 43 -6.15 24.09 -6.91
C THR A 43 -6.07 24.93 -5.64
N GLU A 44 -4.93 24.90 -4.94
CA GLU A 44 -4.76 25.48 -3.61
C GLU A 44 -5.75 24.94 -2.55
N CYS A 45 -6.35 23.77 -2.82
CA CYS A 45 -7.38 23.20 -1.95
C CYS A 45 -6.84 22.92 -0.55
N LYS A 46 -7.61 23.40 0.45
CA LYS A 46 -7.31 23.23 1.87
C LYS A 46 -8.04 22.05 2.50
N GLY A 47 -8.72 21.22 1.70
CA GLY A 47 -9.47 20.06 2.15
C GLY A 47 -8.62 19.11 3.00
N ARG A 48 -9.10 18.81 4.21
CA ARG A 48 -8.40 17.99 5.21
C ARG A 48 -9.37 17.09 5.95
N ILE A 49 -8.94 15.86 6.22
CA ILE A 49 -9.69 14.88 7.03
C ILE A 49 -8.75 14.17 7.99
N HIS A 50 -9.32 13.56 9.03
CA HIS A 50 -8.63 12.65 9.94
C HIS A 50 -9.24 11.25 9.84
N THR A 51 -8.39 10.22 9.89
CA THR A 51 -8.80 8.82 10.08
C THR A 51 -8.16 8.23 11.32
N THR A 52 -8.63 7.05 11.73
CA THR A 52 -7.86 6.15 12.59
C THR A 52 -6.56 5.73 11.90
N ALA A 53 -5.57 5.33 12.70
CA ALA A 53 -4.29 4.82 12.22
C ALA A 53 -4.25 3.29 12.04
N ASP A 54 -5.30 2.59 12.44
CA ASP A 54 -5.47 1.15 12.23
C ASP A 54 -5.52 0.77 10.74
N GLU A 55 -5.53 -0.53 10.46
CA GLU A 55 -5.59 -1.07 9.09
C GLU A 55 -6.88 -0.69 8.37
N GLU A 56 -7.97 -0.46 9.09
CA GLU A 56 -9.28 -0.12 8.53
C GLU A 56 -9.36 1.34 8.05
N ARG A 57 -8.50 2.23 8.59
CA ARG A 57 -8.45 3.66 8.25
C ARG A 57 -9.83 4.31 8.28
N SER A 58 -10.61 4.01 9.31
CA SER A 58 -11.95 4.54 9.52
C SER A 58 -11.95 6.07 9.59
N PHE A 59 -12.89 6.70 8.90
CA PHE A 59 -13.06 8.15 8.95
C PHE A 59 -13.46 8.62 10.34
N LEU A 60 -12.75 9.63 10.85
CA LEU A 60 -13.08 10.29 12.11
C LEU A 60 -13.84 11.59 11.88
N ARG A 61 -13.27 12.49 11.09
CA ARG A 61 -13.89 13.79 10.80
C ARG A 61 -13.28 14.51 9.61
N MET A 62 -14.07 15.42 9.05
CA MET A 62 -13.59 16.47 8.18
C MET A 62 -13.08 17.66 9.01
N VAL A 63 -11.89 18.15 8.67
CA VAL A 63 -11.24 19.29 9.36
C VAL A 63 -11.44 20.57 8.57
N THR A 64 -11.34 20.48 7.26
CA THR A 64 -11.52 21.61 6.35
C THR A 64 -12.21 21.11 5.10
N ALA A 65 -13.25 21.82 4.68
CA ALA A 65 -13.99 21.51 3.47
C ALA A 65 -13.13 21.70 2.22
N HIS A 66 -13.49 21.00 1.15
CA HIS A 66 -12.82 21.16 -0.13
C HIS A 66 -13.24 22.46 -0.82
N SER A 67 -12.29 23.04 -1.55
CA SER A 67 -12.53 24.15 -2.48
C SER A 67 -12.25 23.75 -3.95
N CYS A 68 -11.72 22.55 -4.20
CA CYS A 68 -11.33 22.10 -5.54
C CYS A 68 -12.48 21.54 -6.39
N SER A 69 -13.63 21.23 -5.79
CA SER A 69 -14.80 20.63 -6.45
C SER A 69 -15.97 20.71 -5.46
N GLY A 70 -17.15 21.18 -5.87
CA GLY A 70 -18.30 21.28 -4.95
C GLY A 70 -18.92 19.93 -4.55
N LEU A 71 -18.68 18.87 -5.32
CA LEU A 71 -19.35 17.55 -5.19
C LEU A 71 -18.40 16.35 -5.22
N GLY A 72 -17.09 16.57 -5.20
CA GLY A 72 -16.10 15.51 -5.49
C GLY A 72 -16.14 15.07 -6.95
N ASP A 73 -15.18 14.24 -7.35
CA ASP A 73 -15.12 13.67 -8.71
C ASP A 73 -14.97 12.14 -8.61
N PRO A 74 -16.08 11.39 -8.68
CA PRO A 74 -16.05 9.93 -8.54
C PRO A 74 -15.30 9.25 -9.69
N ALA A 75 -15.18 9.87 -10.87
CA ALA A 75 -14.44 9.31 -11.99
C ALA A 75 -12.93 9.24 -11.67
N ARG A 76 -12.39 10.22 -10.93
CA ARG A 76 -10.99 10.21 -10.47
C ARG A 76 -10.70 9.11 -9.45
N VAL A 77 -11.70 8.72 -8.65
CA VAL A 77 -11.56 7.63 -7.65
C VAL A 77 -11.52 6.26 -8.33
N GLY A 78 -12.23 6.07 -9.44
CA GLY A 78 -12.28 4.80 -10.16
C GLY A 78 -10.95 4.37 -10.80
N VAL A 79 -10.18 5.33 -11.31
CA VAL A 79 -8.94 5.07 -12.09
C VAL A 79 -7.80 4.49 -11.23
N GLN A 80 -7.75 4.78 -9.92
CA GLN A 80 -6.66 4.33 -9.03
C GLN A 80 -6.86 2.93 -8.40
N LYS A 81 -8.02 2.28 -8.62
CA LYS A 81 -8.26 0.91 -8.11
C LYS A 81 -7.41 -0.16 -8.80
N VAL A 82 -6.82 0.15 -9.96
CA VAL A 82 -6.10 -0.83 -10.80
C VAL A 82 -4.65 -1.01 -10.34
N ASP A 83 -4.01 0.03 -9.82
CA ASP A 83 -2.57 0.01 -9.49
C ASP A 83 -2.24 -0.78 -8.21
N LEU A 84 -3.14 -0.83 -7.23
CA LEU A 84 -2.92 -1.53 -5.96
C LEU A 84 -2.97 -3.06 -6.07
N ASN A 85 -3.90 -3.57 -6.88
CA ASN A 85 -3.98 -5.00 -7.13
C ASN A 85 -2.68 -5.50 -7.75
N TYR A 86 -2.03 -4.70 -8.60
CA TYR A 86 -0.72 -5.05 -9.15
C TYR A 86 0.40 -5.02 -8.09
N ILE A 87 0.45 -3.98 -7.25
CA ILE A 87 1.52 -3.83 -6.25
C ILE A 87 1.40 -4.90 -5.14
N ILE A 88 0.22 -5.10 -4.55
CA ILE A 88 0.01 -6.12 -3.51
C ILE A 88 0.24 -7.52 -4.07
N PHE A 89 -0.22 -7.80 -5.29
CA PHE A 89 0.01 -9.11 -5.91
C PHE A 89 1.51 -9.30 -6.23
N SER A 90 2.25 -8.24 -6.60
CA SER A 90 3.69 -8.33 -6.84
C SER A 90 4.50 -8.58 -5.56
N GLU A 91 4.19 -7.92 -4.44
CA GLU A 91 4.85 -8.15 -3.15
C GLU A 91 4.50 -9.54 -2.59
N PHE A 92 3.23 -9.95 -2.70
CA PHE A 92 2.79 -11.27 -2.30
C PHE A 92 3.47 -12.37 -3.12
N LEU A 93 3.54 -12.22 -4.45
CA LEU A 93 4.28 -13.15 -5.31
C LEU A 93 5.78 -13.15 -4.98
N PHE A 94 6.39 -12.00 -4.69
CA PHE A 94 7.81 -11.92 -4.31
C PHE A 94 8.09 -12.71 -3.01
N GLN A 95 7.23 -12.55 -2.00
CA GLN A 95 7.34 -13.30 -0.75
C GLN A 95 7.16 -14.81 -0.96
N VAL A 96 6.15 -15.24 -1.74
CA VAL A 96 5.90 -16.66 -2.03
C VAL A 96 7.06 -17.28 -2.83
N MET A 97 7.59 -16.58 -3.84
CA MET A 97 8.75 -17.05 -4.62
C MET A 97 10.02 -17.18 -3.76
N SER A 98 10.21 -16.29 -2.77
CA SER A 98 11.34 -16.38 -1.85
C SER A 98 11.28 -17.66 -0.97
N VAL A 99 10.08 -18.02 -0.50
CA VAL A 99 9.85 -19.23 0.31
C VAL A 99 10.02 -20.50 -0.54
N ILE A 100 9.57 -20.50 -1.80
CA ILE A 100 9.77 -21.63 -2.72
C ILE A 100 11.26 -21.84 -3.00
N ARG A 101 12.04 -20.77 -3.18
CA ARG A 101 13.49 -20.83 -3.40
C ARG A 101 14.24 -21.45 -2.20
N GLN A 102 13.79 -21.17 -0.97
CA GLN A 102 14.40 -21.75 0.24
C GLN A 102 14.15 -23.26 0.33
N ARG A 103 12.97 -23.75 -0.07
CA ARG A 103 12.64 -25.19 -0.03
C ARG A 103 13.44 -26.00 -1.05
N GLY A 104 13.68 -25.46 -2.25
CA GLY A 104 14.52 -26.11 -3.27
C GLY A 104 16.00 -26.24 -2.85
N ALA A 105 16.51 -25.31 -2.03
CA ALA A 105 17.88 -25.36 -1.53
C ALA A 105 18.07 -26.36 -0.37
N SER A 106 17.01 -26.67 0.39
CA SER A 106 17.06 -27.62 1.51
C SER A 106 16.89 -29.09 1.12
N THR A 107 16.42 -29.37 -0.11
CA THR A 107 16.22 -30.75 -0.62
C THR A 107 17.27 -31.19 -1.63
N MET A 108 18.20 -30.32 -2.04
CA MET A 108 19.34 -30.73 -2.84
C MET A 108 20.42 -31.31 -1.92
N GLU A 109 20.75 -32.59 -2.11
CA GLU A 109 21.95 -33.16 -1.51
C GLU A 109 23.16 -32.32 -1.90
N LYS A 110 24.01 -32.00 -0.92
CA LYS A 110 25.21 -31.19 -1.20
C LYS A 110 26.10 -31.99 -2.16
N PRO A 111 26.74 -31.37 -3.16
CA PRO A 111 27.60 -32.07 -4.12
C PRO A 111 28.70 -32.94 -3.47
N ALA A 112 29.10 -32.61 -2.23
CA ALA A 112 30.03 -33.40 -1.42
C ALA A 112 29.46 -34.77 -0.99
N GLN A 113 28.16 -34.86 -0.69
CA GLN A 113 27.48 -36.10 -0.28
C GLN A 113 27.32 -37.06 -1.47
N ILE A 114 26.98 -36.54 -2.66
CA ILE A 114 26.87 -37.30 -3.91
C ILE A 114 28.23 -37.90 -4.30
N ARG A 115 29.32 -37.15 -4.14
CA ARG A 115 30.69 -37.64 -4.40
C ARG A 115 31.14 -38.71 -3.42
N ALA A 116 30.77 -38.60 -2.14
CA ALA A 116 31.11 -39.61 -1.14
C ALA A 116 30.39 -40.96 -1.39
N ALA A 117 29.13 -40.92 -1.81
CA ALA A 117 28.35 -42.14 -2.14
C ALA A 117 28.88 -42.87 -3.39
N ALA A 118 29.43 -42.15 -4.37
CA ALA A 118 30.02 -42.74 -5.57
C ALA A 118 31.35 -43.47 -5.30
N VAL A 119 32.09 -43.07 -4.26
CA VAL A 119 33.37 -43.68 -3.88
C VAL A 119 33.19 -44.95 -3.04
N GLN A 120 32.06 -45.11 -2.35
CA GLN A 120 31.77 -46.28 -1.52
C GLN A 120 31.23 -47.50 -2.30
N ASN A 121 30.97 -47.36 -3.60
CA ASN A 121 30.46 -48.43 -4.48
C ASN A 121 31.50 -48.91 -5.51
N LEU A 122 32.80 -48.73 -5.22
CA LEU A 122 33.93 -49.29 -5.96
C LEU A 122 34.73 -50.25 -5.08
#